data_AF-A0A1I3SSQ9-F1
#
_entry.id   AF-A0A1I3SSQ9-F1
#
_cell.length_a   1.000
_cell.length_b   1.000
_cell.length_c   1.000
_cell.angle_alpha   90.00
_cell.angle_beta   90.00
_cell.angle_gamma   90.00
#
_symmetry.space_group_name_H-M   'P 1'
#
loop_
_entity.id
_entity.type
_entity.pdbx_description
1 polymer ?
#
loop_
_entity_poly.entity_id
_entity_poly.type
_entity_poly.pdbx_seq_one_letter_code
_entity_poly.pdbx_strand_id
1 'polypeptide(L)'
;MGTMVAGAPLLAGGPPGWVAYAGLGVITLVGGIYVMSQSRSQTRTVPATGTQTDTSERRCNRPWSVRVHAQGSIIGGRGGATLGAPPIVSPSAPVTSIAGIALAEATYAMLSRSQKSALADAKVRLQTWVGNRPPGGFLGQQSFRDRPGSRGSNRFDVDSYGCTPNFIT
;
A
#
# COMPACT_ATOMS: atom_id res chain seq x y z
N MET A 1 32.35 29.19 19.27
CA MET A 1 30.90 29.46 19.34
C MET A 1 30.20 28.25 18.77
N GLY A 2 29.62 27.42 19.65
CA GLY A 2 28.99 26.17 19.27
C GLY A 2 27.52 26.39 18.89
N THR A 3 27.04 25.55 17.99
CA THR A 3 25.64 25.10 18.00
C THR A 3 25.69 23.57 17.93
N MET A 4 25.62 22.95 19.10
CA MET A 4 25.15 21.57 19.18
C MET A 4 23.67 21.60 18.79
N VAL A 5 23.30 21.04 17.64
CA VAL A 5 21.92 20.57 17.47
C VAL A 5 21.88 19.20 18.11
N ALA A 6 21.35 19.20 19.32
CA ALA A 6 21.07 18.02 20.10
C ALA A 6 20.26 17.03 19.26
N GLY A 7 20.89 15.92 18.89
CA GLY A 7 20.20 14.68 18.59
C GLY A 7 19.50 14.21 19.86
N ALA A 8 18.34 14.79 20.15
CA ALA A 8 17.47 14.32 21.20
C ALA A 8 16.90 12.96 20.77
N PRO A 9 16.96 11.95 21.66
CA PRO A 9 16.55 10.60 21.34
C PRO A 9 15.04 10.59 21.11
N LEU A 10 14.60 9.98 20.01
CA LEU A 10 13.22 9.53 19.81
C LEU A 10 12.92 8.39 20.81
N LEU A 11 12.85 8.71 22.10
CA LEU A 11 12.41 7.83 23.17
C LEU A 11 11.21 8.47 23.86
N ALA A 12 10.02 8.19 23.34
CA ALA A 12 8.80 7.91 24.13
C ALA A 12 7.61 7.71 23.18
N GLY A 13 7.36 6.45 22.77
CA GLY A 13 6.04 6.04 22.28
C GLY A 13 5.68 6.26 20.80
N GLY A 14 6.62 6.67 19.95
CA GLY A 14 6.40 6.75 18.50
C GLY A 14 6.62 5.41 17.77
N PRO A 15 5.91 5.12 16.67
CA PRO A 15 6.17 3.94 15.86
C PRO A 15 7.64 3.94 15.38
N PRO A 16 8.30 2.76 15.33
CA PRO A 16 9.73 2.65 15.06
C PRO A 16 10.12 3.37 13.76
N GLY A 17 11.31 3.99 13.73
CA GLY A 17 11.73 4.93 12.68
C GLY A 17 11.60 4.42 11.22
N TRP A 18 11.60 3.10 10.99
CA TRP A 18 11.29 2.54 9.66
C TRP A 18 9.86 2.81 9.18
N VAL A 19 8.90 2.95 10.09
CA VAL A 19 7.51 3.30 9.78
C VAL A 19 7.43 4.74 9.28
N ALA A 20 8.24 5.63 9.83
CA ALA A 20 8.39 6.98 9.31
C ALA A 20 8.99 6.94 7.89
N TYR A 21 10.01 6.13 7.63
CA TYR A 21 10.56 5.96 6.28
C TYR A 21 9.58 5.30 5.29
N ALA A 22 8.73 4.38 5.74
CA ALA A 22 7.69 3.78 4.89
C ALA A 22 6.61 4.80 4.53
N GLY A 23 6.16 5.61 5.49
CA GLY A 23 5.21 6.71 5.24
C GLY A 23 5.81 7.82 4.39
N LEU A 24 7.05 8.22 4.68
CA LEU A 24 7.77 9.24 3.92
C LEU A 24 8.08 8.74 2.51
N GLY A 25 8.47 7.47 2.35
CA GLY A 25 8.66 6.84 1.05
C GLY A 25 7.40 6.81 0.21
N VAL A 26 6.24 6.49 0.79
CA VAL A 26 4.94 6.54 0.09
C VAL A 26 4.57 7.98 -0.28
N ILE A 27 4.76 8.94 0.63
CA ILE A 27 4.50 10.37 0.36
C ILE A 27 5.44 10.92 -0.72
N THR A 28 6.73 10.57 -0.69
CA THR A 28 7.73 11.01 -1.68
C THR A 28 7.52 10.34 -3.03
N LEU A 29 7.08 9.08 -3.09
CA LEU A 29 6.78 8.42 -4.36
C LEU A 29 5.52 9.02 -5.01
N VAL A 30 4.46 9.21 -4.23
CA VAL A 30 3.21 9.82 -4.72
C VAL A 30 3.42 11.29 -5.09
N GLY A 31 4.11 12.07 -4.25
CA GLY A 31 4.43 13.47 -4.50
C GLY A 31 5.45 13.66 -5.63
N GLY A 32 6.46 12.79 -5.71
CA GLY A 32 7.48 12.81 -6.76
C GLY A 32 6.91 12.48 -8.14
N ILE A 33 6.02 11.49 -8.24
CA ILE A 33 5.29 11.19 -9.49
C ILE A 33 4.40 12.37 -9.89
N TYR A 34 3.75 13.03 -8.94
CA TYR A 34 2.92 14.22 -9.22
C TYR A 34 3.76 15.39 -9.76
N VAL A 35 4.91 15.70 -9.13
CA VAL A 35 5.81 16.77 -9.57
C VAL A 35 6.49 16.42 -10.91
N MET A 36 6.90 15.18 -11.11
CA MET A 36 7.52 14.73 -12.38
C MET A 36 6.51 14.70 -13.54
N SER A 37 5.22 14.50 -13.25
CA SER A 37 4.15 14.58 -14.26
C SER A 37 3.87 16.02 -14.72
N GLN A 38 4.03 17.02 -13.86
CA GLN A 38 3.94 18.43 -14.27
C GLN A 38 5.18 18.90 -15.05
N SER A 39 6.37 18.42 -14.69
CA SER A 39 7.63 18.86 -15.32
C SER A 39 7.89 18.31 -16.73
N ARG A 40 7.05 17.41 -17.26
CA ARG A 40 7.19 16.90 -18.64
C ARG A 40 6.48 17.74 -19.71
N SER A 41 5.86 18.85 -19.33
CA SER A 41 5.17 19.74 -20.26
C SER A 41 6.05 20.91 -20.73
N GLN A 42 7.30 20.67 -21.13
CA GLN A 42 8.09 21.68 -21.87
C GLN A 42 9.38 21.09 -22.45
N THR A 43 9.30 20.41 -23.58
CA THR A 43 10.42 20.43 -24.55
C THR A 43 9.86 20.36 -25.97
N ARG A 44 10.07 21.44 -26.71
CA ARG A 44 9.61 21.68 -28.08
C ARG A 44 10.69 21.21 -29.08
N THR A 45 10.25 20.85 -30.31
CA THR A 45 10.98 20.73 -31.60
C THR A 45 11.75 19.39 -31.81
N VAL A 46 11.68 18.59 -32.92
CA VAL A 46 11.37 18.69 -34.39
C VAL A 46 10.93 17.28 -34.92
N PRO A 47 10.24 17.09 -36.07
CA PRO A 47 9.40 15.91 -36.35
C PRO A 47 10.10 14.81 -37.18
N ALA A 48 9.63 13.56 -37.02
CA ALA A 48 9.88 12.47 -37.96
C ALA A 48 8.65 11.53 -38.03
N THR A 49 7.90 11.67 -39.12
CA THR A 49 7.30 10.64 -39.96
C THR A 49 6.69 9.39 -39.29
N GLY A 50 5.36 9.36 -39.29
CA GLY A 50 4.62 8.16 -39.72
C GLY A 50 4.66 6.94 -38.82
N THR A 51 4.03 7.02 -37.66
CA THR A 51 3.30 5.87 -37.12
C THR A 51 2.12 6.44 -36.33
N GLN A 52 0.91 6.18 -36.80
CA GLN A 52 -0.30 6.35 -35.98
C GLN A 52 -0.16 5.39 -34.79
N THR A 53 0.47 5.85 -33.72
CA THR A 53 0.34 5.18 -32.43
C THR A 53 -0.84 5.84 -31.76
N ASP A 54 -1.98 5.17 -31.89
CA ASP A 54 -3.25 5.49 -31.26
C ASP A 54 -3.03 5.99 -29.83
N THR A 55 -3.11 7.31 -29.66
CA THR A 55 -2.96 8.03 -28.40
C THR A 55 -4.32 8.12 -27.70
N SER A 56 -5.16 7.08 -27.87
CA SER A 56 -6.31 6.90 -27.01
C SER A 56 -5.81 6.61 -25.60
N GLU A 57 -5.66 7.65 -24.78
CA GLU A 57 -5.70 7.52 -23.33
C GLU A 57 -6.91 6.66 -22.99
N ARG A 58 -6.67 5.39 -22.68
CA ARG A 58 -7.69 4.48 -22.20
C ARG A 58 -8.16 5.05 -20.86
N ARG A 59 -9.20 5.88 -20.87
CA ARG A 59 -9.69 6.59 -19.68
C ARG A 59 -10.06 5.56 -18.63
N CYS A 60 -9.27 5.52 -17.58
CA CYS A 60 -9.52 4.68 -16.44
C CYS A 60 -10.73 5.23 -15.67
N ASN A 61 -11.89 4.57 -15.76
CA ASN A 61 -13.08 5.02 -15.04
C ASN A 61 -12.97 4.82 -13.51
N ARG A 62 -11.95 4.10 -13.03
CA ARG A 62 -11.64 3.96 -11.61
C ARG A 62 -10.13 4.09 -11.39
N PRO A 63 -9.68 4.93 -10.43
CA PRO A 63 -8.28 4.97 -10.05
C PRO A 63 -7.85 3.61 -9.50
N TRP A 64 -6.57 3.29 -9.66
CA TRP A 64 -5.99 2.16 -8.96
C TRP A 64 -6.03 2.42 -7.47
N SER A 65 -6.46 1.43 -6.70
CA SER A 65 -6.51 1.54 -5.25
C SER A 65 -6.18 0.21 -4.60
N VAL A 66 -5.45 0.31 -3.49
CA VAL A 66 -5.16 -0.83 -2.62
C VAL A 66 -5.44 -0.43 -1.18
N ARG A 67 -6.20 -1.27 -0.49
CA ARG A 67 -6.42 -1.20 0.95
C ARG A 67 -5.95 -2.49 1.58
N VAL A 68 -5.19 -2.40 2.66
CA VAL A 68 -4.92 -3.53 3.54
C VAL A 68 -5.54 -3.23 4.89
N HIS A 69 -6.25 -4.19 5.46
CA HIS A 69 -6.89 -4.02 6.76
C HIS A 69 -6.95 -5.35 7.53
N ALA A 70 -6.88 -5.27 8.85
CA ALA A 70 -7.23 -6.37 9.74
C ALA A 70 -8.75 -6.36 9.97
N GLN A 71 -9.35 -7.54 10.03
CA GLN A 71 -10.75 -7.72 10.33
C GLN A 71 -10.96 -8.83 11.35
N GLY A 72 -12.00 -8.71 12.18
CA GLY A 72 -12.51 -9.81 13.00
C GLY A 72 -12.95 -9.39 14.40
N SER A 73 -13.47 -10.34 15.15
CA SER A 73 -13.91 -10.11 16.54
C SER A 73 -12.78 -9.63 17.44
N ILE A 74 -11.52 -9.96 17.13
CA ILE A 74 -10.36 -9.47 17.89
C ILE A 74 -10.10 -7.96 17.71
N ILE A 75 -10.66 -7.35 16.66
CA ILE A 75 -10.47 -5.92 16.36
C ILE A 75 -11.48 -5.06 17.13
N GLY A 76 -12.76 -5.43 17.10
CA GLY A 76 -13.84 -4.61 17.68
C GLY A 76 -14.97 -5.41 18.31
N GLY A 77 -14.69 -6.63 18.78
CA GLY A 77 -15.65 -7.50 19.48
C GLY A 77 -16.70 -8.18 18.59
N ARG A 78 -16.82 -7.78 17.31
CA ARG A 78 -17.72 -8.36 16.31
C ARG A 78 -16.95 -8.81 15.07
N GLY A 79 -17.39 -9.88 14.41
CA GLY A 79 -16.69 -10.46 13.24
C GLY A 79 -16.55 -9.53 12.02
N GLY A 80 -17.29 -8.41 11.99
CA GLY A 80 -17.24 -7.39 10.94
C GLY A 80 -16.30 -6.22 11.20
N ALA A 81 -15.72 -6.08 12.39
CA ALA A 81 -14.92 -4.91 12.74
C ALA A 81 -13.60 -4.88 11.97
N THR A 82 -13.25 -3.73 11.38
CA THR A 82 -12.04 -3.55 10.57
C THR A 82 -11.14 -2.44 11.11
N LEU A 83 -9.83 -2.63 11.04
CA LEU A 83 -8.80 -1.61 11.29
C LEU A 83 -7.75 -1.69 10.18
N GLY A 84 -7.41 -0.57 9.56
CA GLY A 84 -6.50 -0.56 8.42
C GLY A 84 -5.84 0.80 8.23
N ALA A 85 -4.65 0.78 7.64
CA ALA A 85 -4.02 2.02 7.20
C ALA A 85 -4.90 2.71 6.13
N PRO A 86 -4.77 4.03 5.95
CA PRO A 86 -5.43 4.71 4.85
C PRO A 86 -5.09 4.03 3.52
N PRO A 87 -6.08 3.78 2.65
CA PRO A 87 -5.82 3.13 1.37
C PRO A 87 -4.95 4.00 0.47
N ILE A 88 -4.14 3.37 -0.37
CA ILE A 88 -3.48 4.06 -1.47
C ILE A 88 -4.48 4.19 -2.61
N VAL A 89 -4.61 5.40 -3.15
CA VAL A 89 -5.39 5.69 -4.36
C VAL A 89 -4.47 6.40 -5.34
N SER A 90 -4.27 5.80 -6.51
CA SER A 90 -3.38 6.26 -7.56
C SER A 90 -4.17 6.40 -8.86
N PRO A 91 -4.37 7.63 -9.37
CA PRO A 91 -5.14 7.85 -10.59
C PRO A 91 -4.34 7.57 -11.87
N SER A 92 -3.00 7.55 -11.80
CA SER A 92 -2.11 7.56 -12.98
C SER A 92 -1.33 6.26 -13.18
N ALA A 93 -1.24 5.39 -12.18
CA ALA A 93 -0.48 4.15 -12.26
C ALA A 93 -0.97 3.07 -11.29
N PRO A 94 -0.76 1.77 -11.60
CA PRO A 94 -1.00 0.69 -10.66
C PRO A 94 -0.16 0.79 -9.39
N VAL A 95 -0.69 0.28 -8.28
CA VAL A 95 0.03 0.22 -7.00
C VAL A 95 1.11 -0.85 -7.06
N THR A 96 2.32 -0.59 -6.55
CA THR A 96 3.40 -1.57 -6.54
C THR A 96 3.25 -2.59 -5.41
N SER A 97 3.90 -3.75 -5.57
CA SER A 97 3.98 -4.78 -4.53
C SER A 97 4.58 -4.24 -3.22
N ILE A 98 5.63 -3.41 -3.31
CA ILE A 98 6.27 -2.78 -2.14
C ILE A 98 5.29 -1.87 -1.40
N ALA A 99 4.49 -1.07 -2.12
CA ALA A 99 3.48 -0.21 -1.50
C ALA A 99 2.38 -1.03 -0.80
N GLY A 100 1.98 -2.16 -1.37
CA GLY A 100 1.06 -3.10 -0.71
C GLY A 100 1.63 -3.71 0.58
N ILE A 101 2.91 -4.08 0.58
CA ILE A 101 3.62 -4.58 1.78
C ILE A 101 3.69 -3.49 2.86
N ALA A 102 3.97 -2.24 2.46
CA ALA A 102 4.00 -1.11 3.38
C ALA A 102 2.63 -0.85 4.04
N LEU A 103 1.53 -0.98 3.31
CA LEU A 103 0.17 -0.91 3.87
C LEU A 103 -0.11 -2.02 4.89
N ALA A 104 0.38 -3.24 4.63
CA ALA A 104 0.25 -4.35 5.58
C ALA A 104 0.99 -4.09 6.89
N GLU A 105 2.22 -3.57 6.80
CA GLU A 105 3.00 -3.18 7.97
C GLU A 105 2.37 -2.03 8.75
N ALA A 106 1.93 -0.98 8.06
CA ALA A 106 1.25 0.16 8.68
C ALA A 106 -0.04 -0.29 9.40
N THR A 107 -0.82 -1.16 8.75
CA THR A 107 -2.00 -1.79 9.37
C THR A 107 -1.65 -2.55 10.63
N TYR A 108 -0.61 -3.40 10.56
CA TYR A 108 -0.16 -4.19 11.69
C TYR A 108 0.36 -3.32 12.83
N ALA A 109 1.02 -2.21 12.54
CA ALA A 109 1.56 -1.30 13.55
C ALA A 109 0.48 -0.70 14.46
N MET A 110 -0.73 -0.42 13.92
CA MET A 110 -1.87 0.10 14.67
C MET A 110 -2.55 -0.92 15.60
N LEU A 111 -2.23 -2.21 15.46
CA LEU A 111 -2.80 -3.26 16.31
C LEU A 111 -2.19 -3.24 17.72
N SER A 112 -2.99 -3.66 18.70
CA SER A 112 -2.55 -3.93 20.08
C SER A 112 -1.60 -5.14 20.13
N ARG A 113 -0.88 -5.34 21.24
CA ARG A 113 0.05 -6.47 21.39
C ARG A 113 -0.62 -7.84 21.21
N SER A 114 -1.82 -8.02 21.77
CA SER A 114 -2.56 -9.29 21.66
C SER A 114 -3.09 -9.52 20.24
N GLN A 115 -3.59 -8.46 19.58
CA GLN A 115 -4.01 -8.51 18.17
C GLN A 115 -2.86 -8.85 17.24
N LYS A 116 -1.68 -8.26 17.47
CA LYS A 116 -0.45 -8.55 16.74
C LYS A 116 -0.08 -10.03 16.84
N SER A 117 -0.04 -10.58 18.05
CA SER A 117 0.26 -12.00 18.26
C SER A 117 -0.71 -12.94 17.53
N ALA A 118 -2.01 -12.64 17.55
CA ALA A 118 -3.01 -13.47 16.90
C ALA A 118 -2.99 -13.39 15.36
N LEU A 119 -2.61 -12.23 14.80
CA LEU A 119 -2.65 -11.97 13.36
C LEU A 119 -1.26 -12.00 12.68
N ALA A 120 -0.19 -12.36 13.41
CA ALA A 120 1.17 -12.38 12.89
C ALA A 120 1.30 -13.26 11.64
N ASP A 121 0.82 -14.51 11.72
CA ASP A 121 0.89 -15.46 10.60
C ASP A 121 0.02 -15.01 9.41
N ALA A 122 -1.13 -14.41 9.68
CA ALA A 122 -2.00 -13.85 8.65
C ALA A 122 -1.30 -12.71 7.89
N LYS A 123 -0.63 -11.81 8.60
CA LYS A 123 0.16 -10.72 8.01
C LYS A 123 1.27 -11.28 7.13
N VAL A 124 2.06 -12.23 7.63
CA VAL A 124 3.19 -12.81 6.89
C VAL A 124 2.69 -13.45 5.59
N ARG A 125 1.61 -14.24 5.64
CA ARG A 125 1.00 -14.83 4.43
C ARG A 125 0.55 -13.78 3.42
N LEU A 126 -0.07 -12.70 3.88
CA LEU A 126 -0.46 -11.58 3.01
C LEU A 126 0.79 -10.97 2.35
N GLN A 127 1.84 -10.68 3.12
CA GLN A 127 3.06 -10.07 2.59
C GLN A 127 3.78 -10.97 1.59
N THR A 128 3.90 -12.27 1.89
CA THR A 128 4.46 -13.25 0.95
C THR A 128 3.63 -13.30 -0.33
N TRP A 129 2.31 -13.30 -0.22
CA TRP A 129 1.43 -13.32 -1.39
C TRP A 129 1.56 -12.04 -2.24
N VAL A 130 1.58 -10.85 -1.63
CA VAL A 130 1.80 -9.57 -2.33
C VAL A 130 3.21 -9.51 -2.95
N GLY A 131 4.23 -9.92 -2.19
CA GLY A 131 5.64 -9.91 -2.62
C GLY A 131 5.92 -10.88 -3.77
N ASN A 132 5.19 -12.01 -3.82
CA ASN A 132 5.25 -12.95 -4.93
C ASN A 132 4.53 -12.49 -6.18
N ARG A 133 3.88 -11.30 -6.16
CA ARG A 133 3.13 -10.71 -7.27
C ARG A 133 2.07 -11.70 -7.78
N PRO A 134 0.87 -11.73 -7.15
CA PRO A 134 -0.15 -12.71 -7.50
C PRO A 134 -0.46 -12.69 -9.00
N PRO A 135 -0.93 -13.82 -9.58
CA PRO A 135 -1.03 -13.98 -11.03
C PRO A 135 -1.72 -12.79 -11.69
N GLY A 136 -1.00 -12.16 -12.62
CA GLY A 136 -1.48 -10.98 -13.34
C GLY A 136 -1.86 -9.83 -12.41
N GLY A 137 -1.15 -9.60 -11.30
CA GLY A 137 -1.31 -8.42 -10.43
C GLY A 137 -2.72 -8.19 -9.88
N PHE A 138 -3.37 -9.24 -9.42
CA PHE A 138 -4.67 -9.28 -8.71
C PHE A 138 -5.52 -7.98 -8.59
N LEU A 139 -6.77 -8.08 -9.05
CA LEU A 139 -7.89 -7.22 -8.69
C LEU A 139 -8.95 -8.04 -7.93
N GLY A 140 -9.56 -7.44 -6.92
CA GLY A 140 -10.58 -8.06 -6.08
C GLY A 140 -10.21 -8.00 -4.59
N GLN A 141 -10.78 -8.92 -3.82
CA GLN A 141 -10.51 -9.05 -2.39
C GLN A 141 -9.86 -10.39 -2.10
N GLN A 142 -8.81 -10.39 -1.28
CA GLN A 142 -8.15 -11.61 -0.82
C GLN A 142 -8.00 -11.58 0.69
N SER A 143 -8.35 -12.69 1.34
CA SER A 143 -8.37 -12.83 2.78
C SER A 143 -7.35 -13.84 3.30
N PHE A 144 -6.66 -13.48 4.37
CA PHE A 144 -5.67 -14.29 5.07
C PHE A 144 -6.07 -14.45 6.53
N ARG A 145 -6.72 -15.57 6.85
CA ARG A 145 -7.20 -15.84 8.22
C ARG A 145 -6.06 -16.08 9.18
N ASP A 146 -6.26 -15.83 10.48
CA ASP A 146 -5.30 -16.12 11.55
C ASP A 146 -4.82 -17.59 11.53
N ARG A 147 -5.77 -18.52 11.34
CA ARG A 147 -5.51 -19.94 11.14
C ARG A 147 -6.02 -20.41 9.77
N PRO A 148 -5.19 -21.06 8.94
CA PRO A 148 -5.65 -21.67 7.69
C PRO A 148 -6.82 -22.64 7.92
N GLY A 149 -7.86 -22.56 7.09
CA GLY A 149 -9.05 -23.44 7.19
C GLY A 149 -9.99 -23.13 8.37
N SER A 150 -9.64 -22.21 9.27
CA SER A 150 -10.50 -21.81 10.38
C SER A 150 -11.76 -21.08 9.89
N ARG A 151 -12.92 -21.40 10.49
CA ARG A 151 -14.15 -20.61 10.32
C ARG A 151 -14.12 -19.28 11.09
N GLY A 152 -13.07 -19.02 11.86
CA GLY A 152 -12.88 -17.78 12.62
C GLY A 152 -12.95 -16.52 11.76
N SER A 153 -13.35 -15.41 12.39
CA SER A 153 -13.53 -14.12 11.70
C SER A 153 -12.24 -13.30 11.56
N ASN A 154 -11.20 -13.64 12.33
CA ASN A 154 -9.95 -12.88 12.42
C ASN A 154 -9.07 -13.12 11.19
N ARG A 155 -8.68 -12.04 10.53
CA ARG A 155 -7.92 -12.09 9.28
C ARG A 155 -7.27 -10.77 8.93
N PHE A 156 -6.33 -10.83 8.00
CA PHE A 156 -5.88 -9.71 7.20
C PHE A 156 -6.52 -9.80 5.82
N ASP A 157 -7.06 -8.70 5.34
CA ASP A 157 -7.71 -8.58 4.04
C ASP A 157 -6.96 -7.56 3.18
N VAL A 158 -6.86 -7.85 1.88
CA VAL A 158 -6.38 -6.92 0.87
C VAL A 158 -7.46 -6.72 -0.18
N ASP A 159 -7.85 -5.46 -0.36
CA ASP A 159 -8.75 -5.03 -1.42
C ASP A 159 -7.93 -4.30 -2.49
N SER A 160 -8.09 -4.71 -3.75
CA SER A 160 -7.35 -4.17 -4.88
C SER A 160 -8.31 -3.86 -6.03
N TYR A 161 -8.38 -2.60 -6.46
CA TYR A 161 -9.25 -2.16 -7.55
C TYR A 161 -8.48 -1.28 -8.53
N GLY A 162 -8.98 -1.16 -9.76
CA GLY A 162 -8.36 -0.41 -10.84
C GLY A 162 -8.82 -0.93 -12.19
N CYS A 163 -8.33 -0.32 -13.26
CA CYS A 163 -8.63 -0.77 -14.63
C CYS A 163 -7.67 -1.85 -15.13
N THR A 164 -6.50 -1.90 -14.51
CA THR A 164 -5.54 -2.97 -14.69
C THR A 164 -5.12 -3.50 -13.32
N PRO A 165 -4.63 -4.73 -13.28
CA PRO A 165 -3.87 -5.29 -12.17
C PRO A 165 -2.98 -4.32 -11.37
N ASN A 166 -3.02 -4.42 -10.03
CA ASN A 166 -2.07 -3.83 -9.09
C ASN A 166 -0.93 -4.81 -8.72
N PHE A 167 -0.07 -4.45 -7.78
CA PHE A 167 1.10 -5.22 -7.32
C PHE A 167 2.14 -5.46 -8.42
N ILE A 168 2.40 -4.43 -9.23
CA ILE A 168 3.50 -4.42 -10.20
C ILE A 168 4.86 -4.19 -9.48
N THR A 169 5.95 -4.35 -10.22
CA THR A 169 7.31 -4.09 -9.74
C THR A 169 7.62 -2.60 -9.76
#